data_AF-A0A3M1V0W0-F1
#
_entry.id   AF-A0A3M1V0W0-F1
#
_cell.length_a   1.000
_cell.length_b   1.000
_cell.length_c   1.000
_cell.angle_alpha   90.00
_cell.angle_beta   90.00
_cell.angle_gamma   90.00
#
_symmetry.space_group_name_H-M   'P 1'
#
loop_
_entity.id
_entity.type
_entity.pdbx_description
1 polymer ?
#
loop_
_entity_poly.entity_id
_entity_poly.type
_entity_poly.pdbx_seq_one_letter_code
_entity_poly.pdbx_strand_id
1 'polypeptide(L)'
;MSRPRLSLGPVLYYWSRDDLFRFYEQVADIPVDTVYLGETVCPKRRSLRLDDWLAIGEALADAGKEVVLSSLALIEAESDLKYLRRLCGNG
;
A
#
# COMPACT_ATOMS: atom_id res chain seq x y z
N MET A 1 -12.11 11.97 25.55
CA MET A 1 -11.27 10.78 25.29
C MET A 1 -11.15 10.62 23.78
N SER A 2 -9.95 10.47 23.23
CA SER A 2 -9.76 10.22 21.79
C SER A 2 -10.22 8.80 21.44
N ARG A 3 -10.97 8.65 20.34
CA ARG A 3 -11.37 7.34 19.80
C ARG A 3 -10.11 6.53 19.43
N PRO A 4 -10.07 5.20 19.64
CA PRO A 4 -9.04 4.35 19.09
C PRO A 4 -8.95 4.50 17.56
N ARG A 5 -7.73 4.52 17.03
CA ARG A 5 -7.50 4.52 15.59
C ARG A 5 -7.40 3.10 15.06
N LEU A 6 -8.09 2.84 13.95
CA LEU A 6 -8.08 1.56 13.24
C LEU A 6 -7.14 1.65 12.03
N SER A 7 -6.26 0.66 11.91
CA SER A 7 -5.31 0.54 10.79
C SER A 7 -5.60 -0.71 9.97
N LEU A 8 -5.56 -0.56 8.65
CA LEU A 8 -5.62 -1.67 7.69
C LEU A 8 -4.22 -1.96 7.15
N GLY A 9 -3.73 -3.18 7.41
CA GLY A 9 -2.44 -3.64 6.89
C GLY A 9 -2.46 -3.94 5.38
N PRO A 10 -1.28 -4.17 4.77
CA PRO A 10 -1.17 -4.54 3.37
C PRO A 10 -1.68 -5.98 3.14
N VAL A 11 -2.09 -6.28 1.90
CA VAL A 11 -2.55 -7.62 1.50
C VAL A 11 -1.38 -8.60 1.52
N LEU A 12 -1.49 -9.69 2.29
CA LEU A 12 -0.41 -10.66 2.51
C LEU A 12 -0.41 -11.87 1.55
N TYR A 13 -1.43 -11.95 0.69
CA TYR A 13 -1.64 -13.03 -0.28
C TYR A 13 -1.61 -12.49 -1.70
N TYR A 14 -1.38 -13.37 -2.68
CA TYR A 14 -1.43 -12.97 -4.08
C TYR A 14 -2.88 -12.68 -4.49
N TRP A 15 -3.13 -11.42 -4.84
CA TRP A 15 -4.39 -10.96 -5.42
C TRP A 15 -4.12 -10.44 -6.83
N SER A 16 -5.11 -10.58 -7.71
CA SER A 16 -5.02 -10.00 -9.05
C SER A 16 -4.97 -8.47 -8.97
N ARG A 17 -4.49 -7.83 -10.04
CA ARG A 17 -4.52 -6.37 -10.18
C ARG A 17 -5.93 -5.81 -9.94
N ASP A 18 -6.92 -6.38 -10.59
CA ASP A 18 -8.31 -5.89 -10.53
C ASP A 18 -8.92 -6.07 -9.13
N ASP A 19 -8.61 -7.18 -8.45
CA ASP A 19 -9.05 -7.39 -7.08
C ASP A 19 -8.46 -6.36 -6.11
N LEU A 20 -7.19 -5.99 -6.28
CA LEU A 20 -6.54 -4.96 -5.47
C LEU A 20 -7.18 -3.59 -5.68
N PHE A 21 -7.41 -3.17 -6.93
CA PHE A 21 -8.08 -1.89 -7.22
C PHE A 21 -9.49 -1.85 -6.62
N ARG A 22 -10.30 -2.87 -6.89
CA ARG A 22 -11.66 -2.96 -6.34
C ARG A 22 -11.69 -2.95 -4.82
N PHE A 23 -10.72 -3.61 -4.19
CA PHE A 23 -10.62 -3.63 -2.73
C PHE A 23 -10.30 -2.25 -2.17
N TYR A 24 -9.29 -1.57 -2.70
CA TYR A 24 -8.93 -0.25 -2.17
C TYR A 24 -9.95 0.84 -2.50
N GLU A 25 -10.69 0.71 -3.61
CA GLU A 25 -11.87 1.53 -3.89
C GLU A 25 -12.90 1.39 -2.76
N GLN A 26 -13.22 0.16 -2.34
CA GLN A 26 -14.11 -0.07 -1.20
C GLN A 26 -13.54 0.46 0.14
N VAL A 27 -12.21 0.40 0.32
CA VAL A 27 -11.54 0.87 1.55
C VAL A 27 -11.69 2.39 1.74
N ALA A 28 -11.87 3.16 0.66
CA ALA A 28 -12.13 4.59 0.76
C ALA A 28 -13.35 4.89 1.66
N ASP A 29 -14.38 4.03 1.61
CA ASP A 29 -15.67 4.25 2.27
C ASP A 29 -15.81 3.59 3.66
N ILE A 30 -14.84 2.75 4.09
CA ILE A 30 -14.93 2.05 5.38
C ILE A 30 -14.28 2.85 6.52
N PRO A 31 -14.66 2.64 7.79
CA PRO A 31 -14.19 3.46 8.92
C PRO A 31 -12.79 3.05 9.46
N VAL A 32 -11.80 2.98 8.57
CA VAL A 32 -10.37 2.87 8.91
C VAL A 32 -9.72 4.25 8.84
N ASP A 33 -8.72 4.48 9.70
CA ASP A 33 -8.00 5.75 9.81
C ASP A 33 -6.66 5.69 9.05
N THR A 34 -5.94 4.57 9.12
CA THR A 34 -4.67 4.35 8.38
C THR A 34 -4.79 3.19 7.40
N VAL A 35 -4.21 3.32 6.21
CA VAL A 35 -4.09 2.24 5.22
C VAL A 35 -2.63 2.06 4.82
N TYR A 36 -2.14 0.82 4.94
CA TYR A 36 -0.80 0.43 4.51
C TYR A 36 -0.87 -0.18 3.11
N LEU A 37 -0.15 0.41 2.16
CA LEU A 37 -0.12 0.00 0.75
C LEU A 37 1.23 -0.59 0.37
N GLY A 38 1.25 -1.51 -0.58
CA GLY A 38 2.48 -2.09 -1.11
C GLY A 38 2.65 -3.59 -0.81
N GLU A 39 3.80 -4.11 -1.23
CA GLU A 39 4.17 -5.53 -1.11
C GLU A 39 5.26 -5.68 -0.04
N THR A 40 4.96 -6.46 1.02
CA THR A 40 5.85 -6.66 2.17
C THR A 40 6.50 -8.04 2.23
N VAL A 41 6.03 -9.00 1.43
CA VAL A 41 6.40 -10.42 1.50
C VAL A 41 7.47 -10.79 0.49
N CYS A 42 7.19 -10.67 -0.81
CA CYS A 42 8.13 -11.09 -1.85
C CYS A 42 7.92 -10.29 -3.15
N PRO A 43 8.99 -9.77 -3.78
CA PRO A 43 8.85 -8.97 -5.00
C PRO A 43 8.23 -9.74 -6.17
N LYS A 44 8.32 -11.08 -6.17
CA LYS A 44 7.70 -11.95 -7.19
C LYS A 44 6.17 -11.99 -7.12
N ARG A 45 5.57 -11.48 -6.04
CA ARG A 45 4.11 -11.41 -5.85
C ARG A 45 3.49 -10.09 -6.30
N ARG A 46 4.30 -9.12 -6.72
CA ARG A 46 3.82 -7.78 -7.10
C ARG A 46 2.87 -7.86 -8.29
N SER A 47 1.60 -7.55 -8.05
CA SER A 47 0.58 -7.37 -9.09
C SER A 47 0.48 -5.92 -9.59
N LEU A 48 1.04 -4.97 -8.84
CA LEU A 48 0.99 -3.52 -9.09
C LEU A 48 2.39 -2.91 -9.20
N ARG A 49 2.51 -1.85 -10.01
CA ARG A 49 3.70 -1.00 -10.11
C ARG A 49 3.65 0.09 -9.03
N LEU A 50 4.77 0.79 -8.82
CA LEU A 50 4.83 1.90 -7.86
C LEU A 50 3.77 2.98 -8.18
N ASP A 51 3.65 3.39 -9.44
CA ASP A 51 2.72 4.43 -9.85
C ASP A 51 1.25 4.04 -9.56
N ASP A 52 0.92 2.75 -9.63
CA ASP A 52 -0.41 2.26 -9.25
C ASP A 52 -0.65 2.40 -7.75
N TRP A 53 0.36 2.09 -6.92
CA TRP A 53 0.27 2.27 -5.47
C TRP A 53 0.16 3.74 -5.08
N LEU A 54 0.86 4.62 -5.79
CA LEU A 54 0.76 6.07 -5.58
C LEU A 54 -0.63 6.58 -5.93
N ALA A 55 -1.20 6.15 -7.06
CA ALA A 55 -2.56 6.54 -7.45
C ALA A 55 -3.62 6.04 -6.45
N ILE A 56 -3.50 4.81 -5.94
CA ILE A 56 -4.36 4.30 -4.86
C ILE A 56 -4.17 5.14 -3.59
N GLY A 57 -2.92 5.48 -3.27
CA GLY A 57 -2.59 6.31 -2.11
C GLY A 57 -3.19 7.69 -2.17
N GLU A 58 -3.14 8.35 -3.34
CA GLU A 58 -3.79 9.64 -3.58
C GLU A 58 -5.30 9.55 -3.39
N ALA A 59 -5.95 8.56 -4.01
CA ALA A 59 -7.40 8.36 -3.87
C ALA A 59 -7.84 8.12 -2.41
N LEU A 60 -7.07 7.34 -1.65
CA LEU A 60 -7.35 7.11 -0.23
C LEU A 60 -7.06 8.34 0.62
N ALA A 61 -6.02 9.11 0.32
CA ALA A 61 -5.73 10.37 1.00
C ALA A 61 -6.84 11.40 0.77
N ASP A 62 -7.36 11.50 -0.45
CA ASP A 62 -8.52 12.33 -0.80
C ASP A 62 -9.79 11.90 -0.06
N ALA A 63 -9.93 10.60 0.21
CA ALA A 63 -10.98 10.03 1.08
C ALA A 63 -10.72 10.23 2.60
N GLY A 64 -9.68 10.99 2.96
CA GLY A 64 -9.34 11.33 4.34
C GLY A 64 -8.59 10.25 5.11
N LYS A 65 -7.99 9.26 4.42
CA LYS A 65 -7.17 8.21 5.05
C LYS A 65 -5.73 8.67 5.21
N GLU A 66 -5.10 8.27 6.31
CA GLU A 66 -3.64 8.33 6.42
C GLU A 66 -3.05 7.15 5.64
N VAL A 67 -2.27 7.43 4.59
CA VAL A 67 -1.68 6.40 3.75
C VAL A 67 -0.21 6.20 4.11
N VAL A 68 0.17 4.94 4.32
CA VAL A 68 1.56 4.54 4.59
C VAL A 68 2.03 3.59 3.49
N LEU A 69 3.03 4.00 2.73
CA LEU A 69 3.68 3.14 1.74
C LEU A 69 4.63 2.15 2.43
N SER A 70 4.45 0.87 2.15
CA SER A 70 5.18 -0.25 2.74
C SER A 70 6.14 -0.89 1.74
N SER A 71 7.32 -1.27 2.22
CA SER A 71 8.32 -2.00 1.44
C SER A 71 8.40 -3.47 1.84
N LEU A 72 9.23 -4.24 1.12
CA LEU A 72 9.58 -5.60 1.53
C LEU A 72 10.14 -5.59 2.96
N ALA A 73 9.70 -6.55 3.78
CA ALA A 73 10.20 -6.74 5.14
C ALA A 73 11.68 -7.18 5.14
N LEU A 74 12.09 -7.94 4.12
CA LEU A 74 13.47 -8.35 3.88
C LEU A 74 13.92 -7.87 2.50
N ILE A 75 15.05 -7.18 2.45
CA ILE A 75 15.67 -6.68 1.21
C ILE A 75 16.90 -7.55 0.94
N GLU A 76 16.86 -8.29 -0.16
CA GLU A 76 17.92 -9.26 -0.50
C GLU A 76 18.67 -8.88 -1.78
N ALA A 77 18.10 -8.01 -2.62
CA ALA A 77 18.69 -7.60 -3.89
C ALA A 77 18.87 -6.08 -4.00
N GLU A 78 19.86 -5.65 -4.79
CA GLU A 78 20.08 -4.22 -5.08
C GLU A 78 18.86 -3.60 -5.78
N SER A 79 18.13 -4.37 -6.58
CA SER A 79 16.87 -3.94 -7.20
C SER A 79 15.81 -3.59 -6.17
N ASP A 80 15.74 -4.32 -5.06
CA ASP A 80 14.79 -4.06 -3.98
C ASP A 80 15.17 -2.79 -3.21
N LEU A 81 16.48 -2.57 -2.98
CA LEU A 81 16.98 -1.34 -2.39
C LEU A 81 16.71 -0.11 -3.29
N LYS A 82 16.89 -0.24 -4.60
CA LYS A 82 16.55 0.82 -5.57
C LYS A 82 15.05 1.13 -5.54
N TYR A 83 14.21 0.10 -5.45
CA TYR A 83 12.76 0.28 -5.30
C TYR A 83 12.42 1.02 -3.99
N LEU A 84 13.00 0.61 -2.85
CA LEU A 84 12.78 1.29 -1.56
C LEU A 84 13.15 2.78 -1.63
N ARG A 85 14.28 3.14 -2.24
CA ARG A 85 14.68 4.55 -2.39
C ARG A 85 13.65 5.38 -3.16
N ARG A 86 13.08 4.82 -4.22
CA ARG A 86 11.98 5.47 -4.98
C ARG A 86 10.72 5.58 -4.13
N LEU A 87 10.38 4.53 -3.38
CA LEU A 87 9.24 4.52 -2.47
C LEU A 87 9.36 5.63 -1.41
N CYS A 88 10.54 5.81 -0.80
CA CYS A 88 10.79 6.90 0.16
C CYS A 88 10.73 8.30 -0.48
N GLY A 89 10.93 8.41 -1.79
CA GLY A 89 10.73 9.64 -2.56
C GLY A 89 9.27 9.90 -2.93
N ASN A 90 8.34 8.99 -2.59
CA ASN A 90 6.96 8.97 -3.06
C ASN A 90 6.85 8.97 -4.61
N GLY A 91 7.81 8.34 -5.30
CA GLY A 91 7.90 8.34 -6.77
C GLY A 91 9.25 8.80 -7.29
#